data_AF-A0A371JCC8-F1
#
_entry.id   AF-A0A371JCC8-F1
#
_cell.length_a   1.000
_cell.length_b   1.000
_cell.length_c   1.000
_cell.angle_alpha   90.00
_cell.angle_beta   90.00
_cell.angle_gamma   90.00
#
_symmetry.space_group_name_H-M   'P 1'
#
loop_
_entity.id
_entity.type
_entity.pdbx_description
1 polymer ?
#
loop_
_entity_poly.entity_id
_entity_poly.type
_entity_poly.pdbx_seq_one_letter_code
_entity_poly.pdbx_strand_id
1 'polypeptide(L)'
;MGVLPIPGKIYLNDFPDKAIYTVKRNDTIIGEFNGLTNDDEGGCHIAFLYGSDIQIGDIITAAHFSPITVVSTSIDTYNGKPEIIKAYY
;
A
#
# COMPACT_ATOMS: atom_id res chain seq x y z
N MET A 1 1.25 -3.00 -13.61
CA MET A 1 1.39 -4.30 -12.93
C MET A 1 2.85 -4.70 -12.97
N GLY A 2 3.53 -4.67 -11.82
CA GLY A 2 4.89 -5.16 -11.68
C GLY A 2 4.94 -6.66 -11.39
N VAL A 3 6.07 -7.29 -11.72
CA VAL A 3 6.37 -8.67 -11.32
C VAL A 3 7.46 -8.61 -10.26
N LEU A 4 7.15 -9.04 -9.04
CA LEU A 4 8.11 -9.10 -7.96
C LEU A 4 9.07 -10.28 -8.19
N PRO A 5 10.37 -10.12 -7.88
CA PRO A 5 11.32 -11.23 -7.92
C PRO A 5 11.22 -12.13 -6.68
N ILE A 6 10.52 -11.68 -5.63
CA ILE A 6 10.36 -12.35 -4.33
C ILE A 6 8.92 -12.19 -3.82
N PRO A 7 8.44 -13.02 -2.86
CA PRO A 7 7.14 -12.86 -2.24
C PRO A 7 6.94 -11.47 -1.61
N GLY A 8 5.73 -10.90 -1.71
CA GLY A 8 5.44 -9.53 -1.23
C GLY A 8 5.69 -9.35 0.26
N LYS A 9 5.41 -10.39 1.06
CA LYS A 9 5.70 -10.39 2.49
C LYS A 9 7.20 -10.34 2.80
N ILE A 10 8.05 -10.94 1.96
CA ILE A 10 9.50 -10.86 2.14
C ILE A 10 9.98 -9.48 1.72
N TYR A 11 9.51 -8.99 0.56
CA TYR A 11 9.78 -7.64 0.07
C TYR A 11 9.52 -6.58 1.15
N LEU A 12 8.30 -6.51 1.70
CA LEU A 12 7.96 -5.52 2.73
C LEU A 12 8.71 -5.71 4.05
N ASN A 13 9.19 -6.91 4.35
CA ASN A 13 9.96 -7.15 5.57
C ASN A 13 11.43 -6.80 5.45
N ASP A 14 11.96 -6.72 4.23
CA ASP A 14 13.35 -6.34 3.96
C ASP A 14 13.59 -4.84 4.24
N PHE A 15 12.52 -4.03 4.22
CA PHE A 15 12.57 -2.61 4.52
C PHE A 15 12.21 -2.34 6.00
N PRO A 16 13.10 -1.70 6.77
CA PRO A 16 12.83 -1.34 8.16
C PRO A 16 11.85 -0.17 8.29
N ASP A 17 11.67 0.62 7.24
CA ASP A 17 10.89 1.88 7.24
C ASP A 17 9.37 1.68 7.10
N LYS A 18 8.89 0.45 7.32
CA LYS A 18 7.46 0.15 7.32
C LYS A 18 6.76 0.83 8.49
N ALA A 19 5.62 1.43 8.21
CA ALA A 19 4.78 2.10 9.20
C ALA A 19 3.37 1.52 9.19
N ILE A 20 2.66 1.69 10.31
CA ILE A 20 1.24 1.36 10.41
C ILE A 20 0.44 2.54 9.88
N TYR A 21 -0.41 2.27 8.89
CA TYR A 21 -1.32 3.24 8.31
C TYR A 21 -2.76 2.83 8.61
N THR A 22 -3.54 3.80 9.09
CA THR A 22 -4.98 3.65 9.24
C THR A 22 -5.66 4.06 7.93
N VAL A 23 -6.47 3.17 7.37
CA VAL A 23 -7.24 3.41 6.16
C VAL A 23 -8.69 3.71 6.53
N LYS A 24 -9.22 4.79 5.97
CA LYS A 24 -10.61 5.24 6.16
C LYS A 24 -11.35 5.28 4.83
N ARG A 25 -12.61 4.85 4.82
CA ARG A 25 -13.53 4.97 3.69
C ARG A 25 -14.80 5.64 4.19
N ASN A 26 -15.19 6.77 3.58
CA ASN A 26 -16.36 7.54 4.00
C ASN A 26 -16.39 7.80 5.53
N ASP A 27 -15.28 8.33 6.07
CA ASP A 27 -15.06 8.58 7.51
C ASP A 27 -15.09 7.36 8.45
N THR A 28 -15.26 6.14 7.91
CA THR A 28 -15.21 4.89 8.67
C THR A 28 -13.81 4.27 8.60
N ILE A 29 -13.24 3.88 9.74
CA ILE A 29 -11.96 3.15 9.78
C ILE A 29 -12.18 1.74 9.24
N ILE A 30 -11.53 1.42 8.12
CA ILE A 30 -11.57 0.11 7.46
C ILE A 30 -10.57 -0.84 8.10
N GLY A 31 -9.42 -0.30 8.52
CA GLY A 31 -8.43 -1.08 9.25
C GLY A 31 -7.10 -0.35 9.35
N GLU A 32 -6.16 -1.03 10.00
CA GLU A 32 -4.78 -0.61 10.11
C GLU A 32 -3.89 -1.63 9.40
N PHE A 33 -3.03 -1.16 8.51
CA PHE A 33 -2.18 -2.00 7.69
C PHE A 33 -0.73 -1.55 7.76
N ASN A 34 0.18 -2.52 7.74
CA ASN A 34 1.59 -2.23 7.58
C ASN A 34 1.84 -1.87 6.11
N GLY A 35 2.28 -0.64 5.87
CA GLY A 35 2.61 -0.12 4.56
C GLY A 35 4.06 0.32 4.49
N LEU A 36 4.59 0.35 3.27
CA LEU A 36 5.90 0.92 2.95
C LEU A 36 5.69 2.06 1.96
N THR A 37 6.07 3.28 2.36
CA THR A 37 6.08 4.41 1.41
C THR A 37 7.23 4.24 0.45
N ASN A 38 6.96 4.40 -0.84
CA ASN A 38 7.95 4.28 -1.88
C ASN A 38 7.61 5.23 -3.04
N ASP A 39 8.62 5.63 -3.80
CA ASP A 39 8.48 6.39 -5.04
C ASP A 39 8.98 5.53 -6.20
N ASP A 40 8.16 5.37 -7.24
CA ASP A 40 8.57 4.72 -8.49
C ASP A 40 8.23 5.61 -9.70
N GLU A 41 8.50 5.11 -10.91
CA GLU A 41 8.19 5.83 -12.16
C GLU A 41 6.70 6.22 -12.29
N GLY A 42 5.81 5.55 -11.56
CA GLY A 42 4.37 5.84 -11.48
C GLY A 42 4.00 6.88 -10.42
N GLY A 43 4.96 7.38 -9.65
CA GLY A 43 4.79 8.37 -8.59
C GLY A 43 4.90 7.79 -7.18
N CYS A 44 4.60 8.64 -6.20
CA CYS A 44 4.58 8.27 -4.79
C CYS A 44 3.43 7.30 -4.52
N HIS A 45 3.73 6.22 -3.82
CA HIS A 45 2.74 5.24 -3.41
C HIS A 45 3.08 4.66 -2.05
N ILE A 46 2.08 4.02 -1.44
CA ILE A 46 2.29 3.16 -0.28
C ILE A 46 1.98 1.73 -0.72
N ALA A 47 2.96 0.86 -0.57
CA ALA A 47 2.84 -0.57 -0.84
C ALA A 47 2.31 -1.29 0.39
N PHE A 48 1.23 -2.06 0.22
CA PHE A 48 0.61 -2.90 1.25
C PHE A 48 0.55 -4.35 0.78
N LEU A 49 0.38 -5.27 1.73
CA LEU A 49 0.11 -6.67 1.39
C LEU A 49 -1.23 -6.79 0.67
N TYR A 50 -1.25 -7.63 -0.37
CA TYR A 50 -2.50 -7.98 -1.03
C TYR A 50 -3.47 -8.63 -0.03
N GLY A 51 -4.71 -8.13 0.00
CA GLY A 51 -5.72 -8.47 1.01
C GLY A 51 -6.02 -7.33 1.99
N SER A 52 -5.17 -6.30 2.06
CA SER A 52 -5.57 -5.00 2.57
C SER A 52 -6.60 -4.41 1.61
N ASP A 53 -7.89 -4.36 2.01
CA ASP A 53 -9.02 -3.86 1.19
C ASP A 53 -8.91 -2.34 0.93
N ILE A 54 -7.89 -1.93 0.20
CA ILE A 54 -7.60 -0.54 -0.13
C ILE A 54 -8.18 -0.24 -1.51
N GLN A 55 -8.97 0.82 -1.58
CA GLN A 55 -9.71 1.22 -2.77
C GLN A 55 -9.44 2.69 -3.11
N ILE A 56 -9.69 3.03 -4.37
CA ILE A 56 -9.60 4.41 -4.85
C ILE A 56 -10.63 5.26 -4.09
N GLY A 57 -10.20 6.43 -3.60
CA GLY A 57 -11.00 7.32 -2.75
C GLY A 57 -10.85 7.08 -1.25
N ASP A 58 -10.18 6.00 -0.82
CA ASP A 58 -9.86 5.81 0.59
C ASP A 58 -8.87 6.90 1.07
N ILE A 59 -8.96 7.25 2.35
CA ILE A 59 -8.07 8.18 3.01
C ILE A 59 -7.11 7.40 3.90
N ILE A 60 -5.81 7.54 3.65
CA ILE A 60 -4.76 6.91 4.44
C ILE A 60 -4.19 7.95 5.40
N THR A 61 -4.10 7.58 6.68
CA THR A 61 -3.54 8.42 7.75
C THR A 61 -2.48 7.65 8.55
N ALA A 62 -1.44 8.33 9.01
CA ALA A 62 -0.44 7.78 9.94
C ALA A 62 0.02 8.85 10.92
N ALA A 63 0.62 8.42 12.04
CA ALA A 63 0.98 9.32 13.16
C ALA A 63 1.88 10.50 12.75
N HIS A 64 2.70 10.35 11.71
CA HIS A 64 3.63 11.36 11.23
C HIS A 64 3.36 11.77 9.77
N PHE A 65 2.15 11.52 9.27
CA PHE A 65 1.81 11.74 7.87
C PHE A 65 0.52 12.51 7.72
N SER A 66 0.49 13.49 6.83
CA SER A 66 -0.76 14.17 6.46
C SER A 66 -1.73 13.18 5.83
N PRO A 67 -3.05 13.32 6.05
CA PRO A 67 -4.04 12.50 5.37
C PRO A 67 -3.87 12.60 3.86
N ILE A 68 -3.77 11.45 3.19
CA ILE A 68 -3.66 11.35 1.74
C ILE A 68 -4.85 10.58 1.19
N THR A 69 -5.30 10.96 -0.01
CA THR A 69 -6.39 10.27 -0.70
C THR A 69 -5.81 9.36 -1.77
N VAL A 70 -6.25 8.10 -1.79
CA VAL A 70 -5.83 7.15 -2.81
C VAL A 70 -6.44 7.54 -4.15
N VAL A 71 -5.61 7.91 -5.11
CA VAL A 71 -6.04 8.31 -6.46
C VAL A 71 -6.06 7.15 -7.45
N SER A 72 -5.21 6.15 -7.22
CA SER A 72 -5.09 4.97 -8.08
C SER A 72 -4.52 3.80 -7.30
N THR A 73 -4.82 2.58 -7.75
CA THR A 73 -4.21 1.36 -7.21
C THR A 73 -3.59 0.52 -8.31
N SER A 74 -2.46 -0.11 -8.02
CA SER A 74 -1.84 -1.13 -8.87
C SER A 74 -1.59 -2.38 -8.04
N ILE A 75 -1.59 -3.54 -8.70
CA ILE A 75 -1.26 -4.81 -8.09
C ILE A 75 0.05 -5.30 -8.68
N ASP A 76 0.96 -5.66 -7.79
CA ASP A 76 2.19 -6.35 -8.14
C ASP A 76 2.06 -7.83 -7.79
N THR A 77 2.60 -8.66 -8.67
CA THR A 77 2.41 -10.11 -8.63
C THR A 77 3.73 -10.84 -8.44
N TYR A 78 3.72 -11.96 -7.71
CA TYR A 78 4.83 -12.91 -7.64
C TYR A 78 4.33 -14.25 -8.17
N ASN A 79 5.02 -14.86 -9.13
CA ASN A 79 4.60 -16.12 -9.76
C ASN A 79 3.14 -16.10 -10.27
N GLY A 80 2.72 -14.95 -10.82
CA GLY A 80 1.34 -14.75 -11.33
C GLY A 80 0.27 -14.60 -10.25
N LYS A 81 0.65 -14.59 -8.96
CA LYS A 81 -0.27 -14.36 -7.85
C LYS A 81 -0.16 -12.92 -7.35
N PRO A 82 -1.27 -12.24 -7.05
CA PRO A 82 -1.24 -10.91 -6.48
C PRO A 82 -0.69 -10.97 -5.04
N GLU A 83 0.32 -10.14 -4.76
CA GLU A 83 1.03 -10.15 -3.47
C GLU A 83 1.09 -8.77 -2.82
N ILE A 84 1.15 -7.71 -3.63
CA ILE A 84 1.24 -6.33 -3.16
C ILE A 84 0.19 -5.47 -3.85
N ILE A 85 -0.46 -4.62 -3.08
CA ILE A 85 -1.27 -3.52 -3.58
C ILE A 85 -0.54 -2.20 -3.35
N LYS A 86 -0.29 -1.46 -4.43
CA LYS A 86 0.26 -0.11 -4.41
C LYS A 86 -0.89 0.88 -4.41
N ALA A 87 -0.95 1.74 -3.40
CA ALA A 87 -1.90 2.84 -3.32
C ALA A 87 -1.18 4.16 -3.66
N TYR A 88 -1.48 4.72 -4.81
CA TYR A 88 -0.92 5.99 -5.28
C TYR A 88 -1.75 7.15 -4.74
N TYR A 89 -1.10 8.29 -4.46
CA TYR A 89 -1.70 9.50 -3.92
C TYR A 89 -1.07 10.77 -4.49
#